data_AF-A0A7X2IZG5-F1
#
_entry.id   AF-A0A7X2IZG5-F1
#
_cell.length_a   1.000
_cell.length_b   1.000
_cell.length_c   1.000
_cell.angle_alpha   90.00
_cell.angle_beta   90.00
_cell.angle_gamma   90.00
#
_symmetry.space_group_name_H-M   'P 1'
#
loop_
_entity.id
_entity.type
_entity.pdbx_description
1 polymer ?
#
loop_
_entity_poly.entity_id
_entity_poly.type
_entity_poly.pdbx_seq_one_letter_code
_entity_poly.pdbx_strand_id
1 'polypeptide(L)'
;MKKLETIVFLVVGLLFLAACTHISPSWHLKASEFDTLPNSIGDITVQHDAPFDLSEYNKISMRSEYEATTEYEDPTDKWVLKGGVISSGLHLPGDEIQIQLKHLSNGPRIRYQLTERNASLEKVGIVKEEISTNQQFKTDLPDKEGALYLLSAEVLDLNYGVEDTLLTLVEVPLQAINAKLYTDKEEYRSYDSLILQLENFGPTTLSFGVDYSIEKFENGLWKSLVFENMGFASIGIEVQPHDIFEQPVDLPRLPQGKYRIVKSFSADGTKLDATLAADFEVIK
;
A
#
# COMPACT_ATOMS: atom_id res chain seq x y z
N MET A 1 81.09 1.61 14.08
CA MET A 1 80.10 2.53 13.48
C MET A 1 78.73 2.26 14.09
N LYS A 2 78.14 3.30 14.73
CA LYS A 2 76.73 3.58 15.08
C LYS A 2 75.90 2.43 15.74
N LYS A 3 75.69 2.42 17.08
CA LYS A 3 74.71 3.16 17.93
C LYS A 3 73.24 2.90 17.53
N LEU A 4 72.48 2.23 18.42
CA LEU A 4 71.33 2.76 19.21
C LEU A 4 70.05 2.82 18.33
N GLU A 5 68.89 2.26 18.66
CA GLU A 5 68.06 2.54 19.83
C GLU A 5 67.03 1.41 20.07
N THR A 6 66.85 1.07 21.34
CA THR A 6 65.78 0.20 21.85
C THR A 6 64.57 1.09 22.15
N ILE A 7 63.50 0.97 21.38
CA ILE A 7 62.22 1.63 21.67
C ILE A 7 61.38 0.68 22.54
N VAL A 8 61.21 1.06 23.81
CA VAL A 8 60.27 0.44 24.74
C VAL A 8 58.89 1.08 24.50
N PHE A 9 57.98 0.35 23.86
CA PHE A 9 56.57 0.75 23.81
C PHE A 9 55.85 0.25 25.06
N LEU A 10 55.49 1.19 25.94
CA LEU A 10 54.61 0.98 27.08
C LEU A 10 53.16 0.88 26.56
N VAL A 11 52.65 -0.33 26.36
CA VAL A 11 51.23 -0.56 26.03
C VAL A 11 50.42 -0.48 27.32
N VAL A 12 49.84 0.69 27.59
CA VAL A 12 48.84 0.87 28.64
C VAL A 12 47.51 0.29 28.13
N GLY A 13 47.18 -0.91 28.57
CA GLY A 13 45.87 -1.52 28.33
C GLY A 13 44.80 -0.81 29.17
N LEU A 14 44.05 0.11 28.55
CA LEU A 14 42.79 0.60 29.09
C LEU A 14 41.71 -0.46 28.85
N LEU A 15 41.46 -1.29 29.87
CA LEU A 15 40.27 -2.13 29.97
C LEU A 15 39.06 -1.23 30.28
N PHE A 16 38.37 -0.77 29.24
CA PHE A 16 37.01 -0.24 29.39
C PHE A 16 36.07 -1.42 29.67
N LEU A 17 35.77 -1.64 30.95
CA LEU A 17 34.59 -2.40 31.36
C LEU A 17 33.36 -1.56 30.99
N ALA A 18 32.87 -1.73 29.75
CA ALA A 18 31.54 -1.30 29.38
C ALA A 18 30.55 -2.17 30.16
N ALA A 19 30.18 -1.74 31.36
CA ALA A 19 29.01 -2.23 32.04
C ALA A 19 27.80 -1.86 31.17
N CYS A 20 27.38 -2.77 30.29
CA CYS A 20 26.09 -2.70 29.64
C CYS A 20 25.04 -2.87 30.74
N THR A 21 24.64 -1.78 31.38
CA THR A 21 23.41 -1.74 32.15
C THR A 21 22.29 -1.98 31.15
N HIS A 22 21.80 -3.22 31.08
CA HIS A 22 20.56 -3.54 30.37
C HIS A 22 19.43 -2.79 31.05
N ILE A 23 19.18 -1.55 30.60
CA ILE A 23 17.97 -0.81 30.90
C ILE A 23 16.85 -1.65 30.28
N SER A 24 16.15 -2.40 31.12
CA SER A 24 14.96 -3.12 30.67
C SER A 24 13.93 -2.07 30.26
N PRO A 25 13.37 -2.13 29.05
CA PRO A 25 12.36 -1.17 28.64
C PRO A 25 11.21 -1.16 29.65
N SER A 26 10.95 -0.01 30.25
CA SER A 26 9.79 0.23 31.10
C SER A 26 8.54 0.27 30.23
N TRP A 27 7.52 -0.45 30.67
CA TRP A 27 6.20 -0.41 30.08
C TRP A 27 5.13 -0.43 31.17
N HIS A 28 3.96 0.09 30.84
CA HIS A 28 2.77 0.06 31.69
C HIS A 28 1.56 -0.44 30.91
N LEU A 29 0.51 -0.81 31.62
CA LEU A 29 -0.74 -1.30 31.03
C LEU A 29 -1.73 -0.14 30.89
N LYS A 30 -2.34 -0.04 29.72
CA LYS A 30 -3.52 0.80 29.45
C LYS A 30 -4.70 -0.12 29.09
N ALA A 31 -5.93 0.32 29.33
CA ALA A 31 -7.10 -0.40 28.80
C ALA A 31 -6.98 -0.50 27.27
N SER A 32 -7.26 -1.68 26.72
CA SER A 32 -7.35 -1.86 25.27
C SER A 32 -8.50 -1.02 24.71
N GLU A 33 -8.36 -0.61 23.47
CA GLU A 33 -9.45 0.00 22.70
C GLU A 33 -10.41 -1.07 22.14
N PHE A 34 -10.06 -2.35 22.28
CA PHE A 34 -10.80 -3.48 21.71
C PHE A 34 -11.06 -4.59 22.75
N ASP A 35 -12.34 -4.89 22.99
CA ASP A 35 -12.73 -6.03 23.84
C ASP A 35 -12.41 -7.37 23.16
N THR A 36 -12.71 -7.46 21.87
CA THR A 36 -12.48 -8.65 21.04
C THR A 36 -11.95 -8.23 19.68
N LEU A 37 -10.97 -8.97 19.17
CA LEU A 37 -10.47 -8.82 17.81
C LEU A 37 -10.39 -10.21 17.17
N PRO A 38 -10.87 -10.37 15.93
CA PRO A 38 -10.68 -11.60 15.21
C PRO A 38 -9.23 -11.68 14.69
N ASN A 39 -8.79 -12.89 14.35
CA ASN A 39 -7.53 -13.11 13.64
C ASN A 39 -7.71 -13.13 12.12
N SER A 40 -8.94 -13.03 11.64
CA SER A 40 -9.28 -13.03 10.22
C SER A 40 -10.52 -12.19 9.95
N ILE A 41 -10.66 -11.72 8.71
CA ILE A 41 -11.82 -11.01 8.19
C ILE A 41 -12.10 -11.49 6.77
N GLY A 42 -13.37 -11.45 6.36
CA GLY A 42 -13.79 -11.87 5.03
C GLY A 42 -13.83 -13.39 4.82
N ASP A 43 -13.87 -13.81 3.57
CA ASP A 43 -13.83 -15.23 3.19
C ASP A 43 -12.40 -15.64 2.82
N ILE A 44 -11.73 -16.33 3.74
CA ILE A 44 -10.36 -16.84 3.54
C ILE A 44 -10.32 -18.17 2.76
N THR A 45 -11.49 -18.73 2.40
CA THR A 45 -11.60 -20.00 1.66
C THR A 45 -11.80 -19.79 0.16
N VAL A 46 -12.22 -18.59 -0.24
CA VAL A 46 -12.43 -18.22 -1.63
C VAL A 46 -11.31 -17.29 -2.06
N GLN A 47 -10.46 -17.77 -2.95
CA GLN A 47 -9.56 -16.89 -3.69
C GLN A 47 -10.43 -16.07 -4.65
N HIS A 48 -10.63 -14.80 -4.31
CA HIS A 48 -11.11 -13.82 -5.26
C HIS A 48 -9.90 -13.34 -6.03
N ASP A 49 -9.76 -13.79 -7.26
CA ASP A 49 -8.81 -13.17 -8.18
C ASP A 49 -9.25 -11.72 -8.37
N ALA A 50 -8.31 -10.80 -8.17
CA ALA A 50 -8.50 -9.45 -8.64
C ALA A 50 -8.81 -9.53 -10.14
N PRO A 51 -9.81 -8.78 -10.65
CA PRO A 51 -10.12 -8.80 -12.07
C PRO A 51 -8.93 -8.33 -12.92
N PHE A 52 -7.92 -7.70 -12.29
CA PHE A 52 -6.70 -7.20 -12.89
C PHE A 52 -5.50 -7.57 -12.01
N ASP A 53 -4.41 -8.06 -12.61
CA ASP A 53 -3.15 -8.30 -11.90
C ASP A 53 -2.40 -6.97 -11.73
N LEU A 54 -2.47 -6.42 -10.52
CA LEU A 54 -1.80 -5.16 -10.15
C LEU A 54 -0.26 -5.25 -10.22
N SER A 55 0.31 -6.45 -10.18
CA SER A 55 1.75 -6.63 -10.36
C SER A 55 2.19 -6.33 -11.81
N GLU A 56 1.30 -6.54 -12.79
CA GLU A 56 1.49 -6.06 -14.16
C GLU A 56 1.23 -4.55 -14.26
N TYR A 57 0.27 -4.02 -13.49
CA TYR A 57 0.01 -2.58 -13.46
C TYR A 57 1.25 -1.76 -13.03
N ASN A 58 2.02 -2.23 -12.05
CA ASN A 58 3.28 -1.57 -11.67
C ASN A 58 4.33 -1.56 -12.80
N LYS A 59 4.29 -2.54 -13.72
CA LYS A 59 5.12 -2.53 -14.95
C LYS A 59 4.54 -1.53 -15.97
N ILE A 60 3.22 -1.55 -16.14
CA ILE A 60 2.44 -0.70 -17.04
C ILE A 60 2.34 0.76 -16.57
N SER A 61 2.78 1.07 -15.34
CA SER A 61 2.84 2.43 -14.78
C SER A 61 3.68 3.40 -15.62
N MET A 62 4.50 2.88 -16.53
CA MET A 62 5.12 3.65 -17.59
C MET A 62 4.13 3.90 -18.73
N ARG A 63 3.74 5.17 -18.90
CA ARG A 63 2.92 5.72 -19.99
C ARG A 63 3.10 5.04 -21.35
N SER A 64 4.33 4.67 -21.70
CA SER A 64 4.68 4.01 -22.96
C SER A 64 4.11 2.60 -23.16
N GLU A 65 3.78 1.86 -22.10
CA GLU A 65 3.37 0.45 -22.23
C GLU A 65 1.89 0.29 -22.62
N TYR A 66 1.00 1.10 -22.03
CA TYR A 66 -0.41 1.09 -22.47
C TYR A 66 -0.63 1.86 -23.78
N GLU A 67 0.23 2.82 -24.12
CA GLU A 67 0.21 3.46 -25.44
C GLU A 67 0.46 2.43 -26.56
N ALA A 68 1.41 1.50 -26.35
CA ALA A 68 1.72 0.46 -27.32
C ALA A 68 0.64 -0.65 -27.46
N THR A 69 -0.30 -0.75 -26.52
CA THR A 69 -1.28 -1.85 -26.45
C THR A 69 -2.72 -1.42 -26.70
N THR A 70 -2.96 -0.13 -26.91
CA THR A 70 -4.30 0.44 -27.10
C THR A 70 -4.49 0.96 -28.53
N GLU A 71 -5.72 1.34 -28.86
CA GLU A 71 -6.05 1.88 -30.19
C GLU A 71 -5.65 3.35 -30.39
N TYR A 72 -5.06 3.99 -29.39
CA TYR A 72 -4.75 5.42 -29.41
C TYR A 72 -3.44 5.71 -30.13
N GLU A 73 -3.36 6.87 -30.78
CA GLU A 73 -2.10 7.35 -31.36
C GLU A 73 -1.12 7.79 -30.26
N ASP A 74 0.16 7.52 -30.48
CA ASP A 74 1.24 7.92 -29.57
C ASP A 74 1.18 9.42 -29.26
N PRO A 75 1.45 9.82 -28.01
CA PRO A 75 1.51 11.22 -27.66
C PRO A 75 2.64 11.91 -28.41
N THR A 76 2.32 13.04 -29.04
CA THR A 76 3.30 13.85 -29.77
C THR A 76 3.88 14.95 -28.90
N ASP A 77 3.29 15.18 -27.72
CA ASP A 77 3.62 16.24 -26.77
C ASP A 77 3.52 17.67 -27.35
N LYS A 78 2.91 17.78 -28.53
CA LYS A 78 2.70 19.05 -29.24
C LYS A 78 1.82 19.98 -28.42
N TRP A 79 0.79 19.41 -27.80
CA TRP A 79 -0.29 20.12 -27.13
C TRP A 79 -0.39 19.80 -25.65
N VAL A 80 -0.39 18.51 -25.29
CA VAL A 80 -0.93 18.02 -24.03
C VAL A 80 0.03 18.12 -22.84
N LEU A 81 1.34 17.94 -23.04
CA LEU A 81 2.30 17.94 -21.92
C LEU A 81 2.62 19.33 -21.33
N LYS A 82 2.02 20.40 -21.84
CA LYS A 82 2.31 21.78 -21.41
C LYS A 82 1.55 22.21 -20.15
N GLY A 83 1.35 21.26 -19.23
CA GLY A 83 0.63 21.45 -17.98
C GLY A 83 -0.86 21.13 -18.14
N GLY A 84 -1.30 20.09 -17.47
CA GLY A 84 -2.69 19.69 -17.35
C GLY A 84 -2.85 18.82 -16.10
N VAL A 85 -4.08 18.59 -15.68
CA VAL A 85 -4.42 17.64 -14.62
C VAL A 85 -5.36 16.62 -15.21
N ILE A 86 -5.10 15.35 -14.97
CA ILE A 86 -5.96 14.25 -15.36
C ILE A 86 -6.10 13.31 -14.16
N SER A 87 -7.33 12.90 -13.85
CA SER A 87 -7.59 11.89 -12.82
C SER A 87 -7.02 10.54 -13.25
N SER A 88 -6.22 9.91 -12.39
CA SER A 88 -5.57 8.62 -12.65
C SER A 88 -5.59 7.73 -11.40
N GLY A 89 -5.25 6.45 -11.55
CA GLY A 89 -5.04 5.52 -10.44
C GLY A 89 -6.34 4.96 -9.87
N LEU A 90 -6.37 4.71 -8.56
CA LEU A 90 -7.48 4.08 -7.86
C LEU A 90 -8.58 5.09 -7.52
N HIS A 91 -9.84 4.72 -7.80
CA HIS A 91 -11.05 5.50 -7.51
C HIS A 91 -12.15 4.58 -6.95
N LEU A 92 -13.13 5.16 -6.26
CA LEU A 92 -14.33 4.43 -5.82
C LEU A 92 -15.37 4.36 -6.95
N PRO A 93 -16.28 3.38 -6.91
CA PRO A 93 -17.46 3.38 -7.77
C PRO A 93 -18.22 4.71 -7.66
N GLY A 94 -18.56 5.31 -8.80
CA GLY A 94 -19.30 6.57 -8.84
C GLY A 94 -18.48 7.85 -8.59
N ASP A 95 -17.16 7.78 -8.37
CA ASP A 95 -16.34 8.99 -8.20
C ASP A 95 -16.34 9.88 -9.45
N GLU A 96 -16.28 11.21 -9.27
CA GLU A 96 -16.07 12.18 -10.36
C GLU A 96 -14.61 12.14 -10.79
N ILE A 97 -14.38 11.91 -12.08
CA ILE A 97 -13.07 12.03 -12.72
C ILE A 97 -13.05 13.21 -13.69
N GLN A 98 -11.85 13.76 -13.92
CA GLN A 98 -11.72 14.96 -14.73
C GLN A 98 -10.44 15.02 -15.55
N ILE A 99 -10.51 15.78 -16.64
CA ILE A 99 -9.37 16.26 -17.42
C ILE A 99 -9.44 17.78 -17.43
N GLN A 100 -8.32 18.43 -17.12
CA GLN A 100 -8.13 19.86 -17.25
C GLN A 100 -6.82 20.11 -18.02
N LEU A 101 -6.94 20.50 -19.29
CA LEU A 101 -5.82 20.91 -20.12
C LEU A 101 -5.52 22.39 -19.88
N LYS A 102 -4.25 22.81 -20.04
CA LYS A 102 -3.88 24.22 -19.99
C LYS A 102 -3.25 24.66 -21.32
N HIS A 103 -3.40 25.95 -21.60
CA HIS A 103 -2.64 26.65 -22.63
C HIS A 103 -2.82 26.15 -24.08
N LEU A 104 -3.96 25.53 -24.42
CA LEU A 104 -4.29 25.27 -25.82
C LEU A 104 -4.71 26.58 -26.49
N SER A 105 -3.80 27.19 -27.27
CA SER A 105 -4.08 28.38 -28.05
C SER A 105 -4.97 28.05 -29.25
N ASN A 106 -5.91 28.94 -29.59
CA ASN A 106 -6.89 28.79 -30.67
C ASN A 106 -7.88 27.62 -30.53
N GLY A 107 -8.02 27.04 -29.33
CA GLY A 107 -9.08 26.12 -28.94
C GLY A 107 -9.34 25.00 -29.95
N PRO A 108 -8.36 24.10 -30.20
CA PRO A 108 -8.59 22.94 -31.04
C PRO A 108 -9.78 22.13 -30.52
N ARG A 109 -10.42 21.36 -31.40
CA ARG A 109 -11.44 20.41 -30.95
C ARG A 109 -10.72 19.29 -30.21
N ILE A 110 -11.27 18.90 -29.07
CA ILE A 110 -10.74 17.85 -28.21
C ILE A 110 -11.82 16.77 -28.13
N ARG A 111 -11.46 15.52 -28.40
CA ARG A 111 -12.30 14.36 -28.09
C ARG A 111 -11.90 13.83 -26.73
N TYR A 112 -12.84 13.91 -25.79
CA TYR A 112 -12.71 13.29 -24.48
C TYR A 112 -13.40 11.94 -24.49
N GLN A 113 -12.75 10.91 -23.95
CA GLN A 113 -13.38 9.61 -23.80
C GLN A 113 -13.09 9.00 -22.43
N LEU A 114 -14.10 8.32 -21.90
CA LEU A 114 -13.96 7.31 -20.86
C LEU A 114 -14.33 5.97 -21.50
N THR A 115 -13.36 5.05 -21.53
CA THR A 115 -13.53 3.74 -22.16
C THR A 115 -13.28 2.63 -21.16
N GLU A 116 -14.17 1.65 -21.10
CA GLU A 116 -13.98 0.46 -20.28
C GLU A 116 -13.00 -0.50 -20.97
N ARG A 117 -12.17 -1.14 -20.16
CA ARG A 117 -11.07 -2.02 -20.57
C ARG A 117 -11.20 -3.37 -19.89
N ASN A 118 -10.74 -4.41 -20.58
CA ASN A 118 -10.50 -5.71 -19.96
C ASN A 118 -9.07 -5.77 -19.38
N ALA A 119 -8.70 -6.91 -18.80
CA ALA A 119 -7.37 -7.10 -18.20
C ALA A 119 -6.21 -7.02 -19.20
N SER A 120 -6.47 -7.21 -20.49
CA SER A 120 -5.49 -7.04 -21.57
C SER A 120 -5.52 -5.64 -22.19
N LEU A 121 -6.20 -4.67 -21.55
CA LEU A 121 -6.42 -3.30 -22.01
C LEU A 121 -7.20 -3.17 -23.32
N GLU A 122 -7.82 -4.25 -23.80
CA GLU A 122 -8.68 -4.19 -24.98
C GLU A 122 -9.96 -3.41 -24.64
N LYS A 123 -10.41 -2.60 -25.61
CA LYS A 123 -11.62 -1.79 -25.46
C LYS A 123 -12.84 -2.69 -25.34
N VAL A 124 -13.52 -2.64 -24.19
CA VAL A 124 -14.82 -3.30 -23.98
C VAL A 124 -15.94 -2.42 -24.52
N GLY A 125 -15.88 -1.11 -24.23
CA GLY A 125 -16.91 -0.17 -24.64
C GLY A 125 -16.57 1.29 -24.35
N ILE A 126 -17.35 2.20 -24.93
CA ILE A 126 -17.29 3.63 -24.63
C ILE A 126 -18.34 3.91 -23.56
N VAL A 127 -17.89 4.38 -22.39
CA VAL A 127 -18.76 4.80 -21.29
C VAL A 127 -19.25 6.22 -21.53
N LYS A 128 -18.33 7.10 -21.92
CA LYS A 128 -18.61 8.51 -22.20
C LYS A 128 -17.72 9.01 -23.33
N GLU A 129 -18.29 9.84 -24.21
CA GLU A 129 -17.57 10.57 -25.23
C GLU A 129 -18.13 12.00 -25.35
N GLU A 130 -17.23 12.96 -25.54
CA GLU A 130 -17.58 14.35 -25.85
C GLU A 130 -16.56 14.95 -26.81
N ILE A 131 -17.01 15.68 -27.84
CA ILE A 131 -16.14 16.53 -28.65
C ILE A 131 -16.43 17.98 -28.29
N SER A 132 -15.42 18.69 -27.81
CA SER A 132 -15.56 20.05 -27.28
C SER A 132 -14.34 20.90 -27.60
N THR A 133 -14.50 22.22 -27.56
CA THR A 133 -13.36 23.16 -27.51
C THR A 133 -13.07 23.61 -26.07
N ASN A 134 -13.89 23.18 -25.11
CA ASN A 134 -13.61 23.35 -23.70
C ASN A 134 -12.37 22.52 -23.34
N GLN A 135 -11.47 23.09 -22.54
CA GLN A 135 -10.26 22.42 -22.06
C GLN A 135 -10.52 21.64 -20.76
N GLN A 136 -11.79 21.49 -20.37
CA GLN A 136 -12.22 20.77 -19.19
C GLN A 136 -13.24 19.70 -19.59
N PHE A 137 -13.06 18.52 -19.02
CA PHE A 137 -13.99 17.40 -19.09
C PHE A 137 -14.18 16.83 -17.70
N LYS A 138 -15.43 16.52 -17.36
CA LYS A 138 -15.82 15.91 -16.09
C LYS A 138 -16.86 14.85 -16.37
N THR A 139 -16.74 13.71 -15.71
CA THR A 139 -17.74 12.64 -15.76
C THR A 139 -17.63 11.81 -14.50
N ASP A 140 -18.74 11.20 -14.10
CA ASP A 140 -18.73 10.21 -13.04
C ASP A 140 -18.33 8.85 -13.60
N LEU A 141 -17.60 8.06 -12.81
CA LEU A 141 -17.40 6.65 -13.07
C LEU A 141 -18.72 5.89 -12.95
N PRO A 142 -18.92 4.79 -13.70
CA PRO A 142 -20.02 3.89 -13.44
C PRO A 142 -20.01 3.39 -11.99
N ASP A 143 -21.20 3.13 -11.42
CA ASP A 143 -21.36 2.48 -10.12
C ASP A 143 -21.09 0.97 -10.27
N LYS A 144 -19.82 0.64 -10.54
CA LYS A 144 -19.33 -0.71 -10.83
C LYS A 144 -17.94 -0.88 -10.21
N GLU A 145 -17.79 -1.90 -9.38
CA GLU A 145 -16.49 -2.34 -8.86
C GLU A 145 -15.80 -3.34 -9.79
N GLY A 146 -14.51 -3.58 -9.55
CA GLY A 146 -13.71 -4.51 -10.33
C GLY A 146 -13.64 -4.11 -11.81
N ALA A 147 -13.51 -2.82 -12.08
CA ALA A 147 -13.54 -2.26 -13.41
C ALA A 147 -12.29 -1.45 -13.72
N LEU A 148 -11.90 -1.48 -14.99
CA LEU A 148 -10.75 -0.76 -15.51
C LEU A 148 -11.19 0.17 -16.62
N TYR A 149 -10.69 1.40 -16.59
CA TYR A 149 -11.03 2.42 -17.55
C TYR A 149 -9.79 3.14 -18.08
N LEU A 150 -9.85 3.56 -19.34
CA LEU A 150 -8.95 4.56 -19.90
C LEU A 150 -9.69 5.87 -20.06
N LEU A 151 -9.15 6.92 -19.44
CA LEU A 151 -9.57 8.31 -19.56
C LEU A 151 -8.63 9.02 -20.54
N SER A 152 -9.17 9.57 -21.62
CA SER A 152 -8.36 10.17 -22.70
C SER A 152 -8.84 11.55 -23.14
N ALA A 153 -7.91 12.33 -23.69
CA ALA A 153 -8.15 13.55 -24.45
C ALA A 153 -7.31 13.54 -25.74
N GLU A 154 -7.99 13.49 -26.88
CA GLU A 154 -7.36 13.54 -28.20
C GLU A 154 -7.56 14.94 -28.80
N VAL A 155 -6.47 15.63 -29.11
CA VAL A 155 -6.52 16.93 -29.82
C VAL A 155 -6.71 16.66 -31.30
N LEU A 156 -7.76 17.23 -31.89
CA LEU A 156 -8.15 16.98 -33.28
C LEU A 156 -7.81 18.15 -34.20
N ASP A 157 -7.38 17.84 -35.42
CA ASP A 157 -7.22 18.81 -36.49
C ASP A 157 -8.57 19.22 -37.13
N LEU A 158 -8.52 20.02 -38.19
CA LEU A 158 -9.72 20.46 -38.93
C LEU A 158 -10.44 19.32 -39.68
N ASN A 159 -9.73 18.25 -40.01
CA ASN A 159 -10.24 17.06 -40.68
C ASN A 159 -10.64 15.92 -39.72
N TYR A 160 -10.61 16.18 -38.41
CA TYR A 160 -10.84 15.19 -37.34
C TYR A 160 -9.77 14.10 -37.23
N GLY A 161 -8.57 14.32 -37.78
CA GLY A 161 -7.38 13.52 -37.47
C GLY A 161 -6.85 13.86 -36.07
N VAL A 162 -6.29 12.87 -35.38
CA VAL A 162 -5.67 13.06 -34.07
C VAL A 162 -4.28 13.70 -34.28
N GLU A 163 -3.98 14.76 -33.52
CA GLU A 163 -2.68 15.42 -33.53
C GLU A 163 -1.85 15.12 -32.28
N ASP A 164 -2.52 14.83 -31.15
CA ASP A 164 -1.88 14.53 -29.86
C ASP A 164 -2.88 13.85 -28.92
N THR A 165 -2.38 13.04 -28.00
CA THR A 165 -3.19 12.23 -27.09
C THR A 165 -2.69 12.39 -25.65
N LEU A 166 -3.62 12.70 -24.73
CA LEU A 166 -3.47 12.42 -23.31
C LEU A 166 -4.24 11.15 -22.99
N LEU A 167 -3.65 10.25 -22.22
CA LEU A 167 -4.41 9.16 -21.63
C LEU A 167 -3.88 8.78 -20.26
N THR A 168 -4.74 8.20 -19.44
CA THR A 168 -4.36 7.58 -18.18
C THR A 168 -5.33 6.47 -17.80
N LEU A 169 -4.86 5.56 -16.97
CA LEU A 169 -5.65 4.47 -16.44
C LEU A 169 -6.36 4.91 -15.16
N VAL A 170 -7.61 4.50 -15.05
CA VAL A 170 -8.46 4.66 -13.87
C VAL A 170 -8.97 3.28 -13.50
N GLU A 171 -8.75 2.89 -12.25
CA GLU A 171 -9.13 1.60 -11.72
C GLU A 171 -10.13 1.77 -10.59
N VAL A 172 -11.13 0.89 -10.58
CA VAL A 172 -12.10 0.77 -9.50
C VAL A 172 -11.98 -0.64 -8.91
N PRO A 173 -11.26 -0.82 -7.79
CA PRO A 173 -11.01 -2.15 -7.23
C PRO A 173 -12.29 -2.74 -6.64
N LEU A 174 -12.27 -4.06 -6.41
CA LEU A 174 -13.31 -4.74 -5.65
C LEU A 174 -13.34 -4.20 -4.21
N GLN A 175 -14.53 -3.95 -3.68
CA GLN A 175 -14.71 -3.35 -2.36
C GLN A 175 -14.79 -4.44 -1.28
N ALA A 176 -13.70 -5.21 -1.13
CA ALA A 176 -13.62 -6.34 -0.20
C ALA A 176 -12.27 -6.44 0.50
N ILE A 177 -12.28 -6.97 1.74
CA ILE A 177 -11.09 -7.36 2.49
C ILE A 177 -11.24 -8.81 2.93
N ASN A 178 -10.32 -9.67 2.51
CA ASN A 178 -10.13 -11.00 3.07
C ASN A 178 -8.69 -11.09 3.57
N ALA A 179 -8.48 -11.23 4.87
CA ALA A 179 -7.14 -11.21 5.44
C ALA A 179 -7.05 -12.03 6.71
N LYS A 180 -5.84 -12.49 7.03
CA LYS A 180 -5.56 -13.21 8.27
C LYS A 180 -4.26 -12.72 8.89
N LEU A 181 -4.27 -12.55 10.21
CA LEU A 181 -3.11 -12.22 11.01
C LEU A 181 -2.80 -13.38 11.96
N TYR A 182 -1.58 -13.88 11.94
CA TYR A 182 -1.15 -14.98 12.80
C TYR A 182 0.35 -14.91 13.10
N THR A 183 0.81 -15.73 14.02
CA THR A 183 2.22 -15.86 14.38
C THR A 183 2.76 -17.21 13.92
N ASP A 184 4.08 -17.33 13.75
CA ASP A 184 4.73 -18.58 13.33
C ASP A 184 4.58 -19.73 14.33
N LYS A 185 4.31 -19.40 15.61
CA LYS A 185 4.09 -20.34 16.71
C LYS A 185 3.04 -19.79 17.67
N GLU A 186 2.49 -20.66 18.53
CA GLU A 186 1.54 -20.26 19.58
C GLU A 186 2.23 -19.94 20.92
N GLU A 187 3.43 -20.46 21.15
CA GLU A 187 4.16 -20.33 22.42
C GLU A 187 5.56 -19.75 22.21
N TYR A 188 5.93 -18.80 23.07
CA TYR A 188 7.23 -18.12 23.07
C TYR A 188 7.77 -17.96 24.49
N ARG A 189 9.08 -17.78 24.63
CA ARG A 189 9.70 -17.31 25.87
C ARG A 189 9.88 -15.80 25.85
N SER A 190 10.09 -15.22 27.04
CA SER A 190 10.53 -13.83 27.12
C SER A 190 11.83 -13.64 26.31
N TYR A 191 11.92 -12.54 25.56
CA TYR A 191 13.05 -12.23 24.67
C TYR A 191 13.18 -13.11 23.42
N ASP A 192 12.23 -13.99 23.13
CA ASP A 192 12.17 -14.63 21.83
C ASP A 192 11.84 -13.61 20.73
N SER A 193 12.20 -13.95 19.49
CA SER A 193 11.73 -13.27 18.29
C SER A 193 10.58 -14.07 17.71
N LEU A 194 9.44 -13.42 17.50
CA LEU A 194 8.28 -14.00 16.81
C LEU A 194 8.24 -13.50 15.37
N ILE A 195 7.61 -14.25 14.47
CA ILE A 195 7.30 -13.79 13.12
C ILE A 195 5.80 -13.53 13.05
N LEU A 196 5.42 -12.27 12.89
CA LEU A 196 4.05 -11.86 12.63
C LEU A 196 3.78 -11.96 11.14
N GLN A 197 2.71 -12.64 10.75
CA GLN A 197 2.34 -12.89 9.36
C GLN A 197 0.97 -12.27 9.08
N LEU A 198 0.92 -11.39 8.08
CA LEU A 198 -0.31 -10.86 7.51
C LEU A 198 -0.46 -11.40 6.09
N GLU A 199 -1.47 -12.22 5.87
CA GLU A 199 -1.77 -12.84 4.59
C GLU A 199 -3.03 -12.20 3.99
N ASN A 200 -2.92 -11.76 2.74
CA ASN A 200 -4.01 -11.16 1.99
C ASN A 200 -4.68 -12.21 1.12
N PHE A 201 -5.88 -12.65 1.50
CA PHE A 201 -6.71 -13.56 0.69
C PHE A 201 -7.66 -12.80 -0.26
N GLY A 202 -7.64 -11.47 -0.18
CA GLY A 202 -8.58 -10.59 -0.85
C GLY A 202 -8.10 -10.15 -2.22
N PRO A 203 -9.00 -9.53 -3.00
CA PRO A 203 -8.69 -9.02 -4.33
C PRO A 203 -7.99 -7.65 -4.32
N THR A 204 -7.85 -7.03 -3.15
CA THR A 204 -7.39 -5.64 -3.02
C THR A 204 -6.09 -5.58 -2.23
N THR A 205 -5.15 -4.75 -2.68
CA THR A 205 -3.89 -4.51 -1.98
C THR A 205 -4.14 -3.93 -0.59
N LEU A 206 -3.45 -4.46 0.41
CA LEU A 206 -3.51 -3.98 1.78
C LEU A 206 -2.33 -3.05 2.06
N SER A 207 -2.61 -1.85 2.58
CA SER A 207 -1.60 -0.86 2.97
C SER A 207 -1.55 -0.67 4.49
N PHE A 208 -0.35 -0.63 5.05
CA PHE A 208 -0.12 -0.44 6.49
C PHE A 208 1.30 0.03 6.83
N GLY A 209 1.53 0.38 8.10
CA GLY A 209 2.85 0.72 8.62
C GLY A 209 3.56 -0.44 9.34
N VAL A 210 4.82 -0.25 9.71
CA VAL A 210 5.55 -1.23 10.56
C VAL A 210 5.01 -1.30 12.00
N ASP A 211 4.16 -0.36 12.39
CA ASP A 211 3.59 -0.29 13.73
C ASP A 211 2.67 -1.49 14.03
N TYR A 212 2.66 -1.84 15.31
CA TYR A 212 1.82 -2.85 15.92
C TYR A 212 1.66 -2.50 17.40
N SER A 213 0.69 -3.12 18.06
CA SER A 213 0.60 -3.09 19.52
C SER A 213 0.60 -4.49 20.10
N ILE A 214 1.15 -4.64 21.31
CA ILE A 214 1.09 -5.88 22.07
C ILE A 214 0.10 -5.66 23.19
N GLU A 215 -0.81 -6.61 23.39
CA GLU A 215 -1.78 -6.58 24.48
C GLU A 215 -1.68 -7.84 25.32
N LYS A 216 -1.90 -7.69 26.63
CA LYS A 216 -1.94 -8.80 27.60
C LYS A 216 -3.38 -9.03 28.04
N PHE A 217 -3.77 -10.29 28.10
CA PHE A 217 -5.03 -10.68 28.72
C PHE A 217 -4.85 -10.83 30.24
N GLU A 218 -5.57 -10.02 31.01
CA GLU A 218 -5.47 -10.02 32.47
C GLU A 218 -6.82 -9.67 33.10
N ASN A 219 -7.27 -10.49 34.05
CA ASN A 219 -8.56 -10.31 34.75
C ASN A 219 -9.77 -10.26 33.80
N GLY A 220 -9.75 -11.07 32.75
CA GLY A 220 -10.84 -11.15 31.78
C GLY A 220 -10.85 -10.04 30.72
N LEU A 221 -9.86 -9.15 30.72
CA LEU A 221 -9.78 -7.99 29.83
C LEU A 221 -8.44 -7.92 29.11
N TRP A 222 -8.45 -7.40 27.89
CA TRP A 222 -7.24 -7.05 27.16
C TRP A 222 -6.72 -5.68 27.60
N LYS A 223 -5.41 -5.58 27.78
CA LYS A 223 -4.71 -4.34 28.15
C LYS A 223 -3.51 -4.14 27.25
N SER A 224 -3.43 -3.00 26.58
CA SER A 224 -2.31 -2.65 25.72
C SER A 224 -1.06 -2.36 26.56
N LEU A 225 0.08 -2.85 26.09
CA LEU A 225 1.39 -2.54 26.64
C LEU A 225 1.87 -1.23 26.03
N VAL A 226 2.07 -0.23 26.87
CA VAL A 226 2.60 1.07 26.46
C VAL A 226 4.07 1.13 26.84
N PHE A 227 4.93 1.16 25.82
CA PHE A 227 6.38 1.24 25.98
C PHE A 227 6.84 2.70 25.93
N GLU A 228 7.63 3.14 26.91
CA GLU A 228 8.02 4.55 27.03
C GLU A 228 8.97 5.04 25.92
N ASN A 229 9.74 4.13 25.31
CA ASN A 229 10.76 4.45 24.31
C ASN A 229 10.60 3.63 23.01
N MET A 230 9.39 3.12 22.74
CA MET A 230 9.11 2.45 21.47
C MET A 230 8.71 3.50 20.44
N GLY A 231 9.43 3.50 19.31
CA GLY A 231 9.10 4.28 18.14
C GLY A 231 9.11 3.38 16.91
N PHE A 232 8.24 3.69 15.96
CA PHE A 232 8.17 2.99 14.69
C PHE A 232 8.71 3.92 13.60
N ALA A 233 9.48 3.36 12.67
CA ALA A 233 9.82 4.08 11.45
C ALA A 233 8.55 4.29 10.63
N SER A 234 8.36 5.48 10.08
CA SER A 234 7.22 5.75 9.19
C SER A 234 7.52 5.14 7.80
N ILE A 235 7.27 3.84 7.66
CA ILE A 235 7.46 3.08 6.41
C ILE A 235 6.09 2.55 6.00
N GLY A 236 5.64 2.90 4.79
CA GLY A 236 4.47 2.29 4.17
C GLY A 236 4.82 0.93 3.57
N ILE A 237 3.97 -0.04 3.83
CA ILE A 237 4.08 -1.43 3.36
C ILE A 237 2.79 -1.78 2.65
N GLU A 238 2.91 -2.46 1.52
CA GLU A 238 1.80 -2.98 0.73
C GLU A 238 1.89 -4.51 0.67
N VAL A 239 0.74 -5.17 0.74
CA VAL A 239 0.61 -6.63 0.50
C VAL A 239 -0.38 -6.84 -0.62
N GLN A 240 0.13 -7.32 -1.74
CA GLN A 240 -0.66 -7.59 -2.93
C GLN A 240 -1.68 -8.71 -2.67
N PRO A 241 -2.72 -8.84 -3.51
CA PRO A 241 -3.62 -9.98 -3.48
C PRO A 241 -2.86 -11.32 -3.47
N HIS A 242 -3.26 -12.23 -2.59
CA HIS A 242 -2.69 -13.58 -2.42
C HIS A 242 -1.24 -13.64 -1.92
N ASP A 243 -0.66 -12.51 -1.53
CA ASP A 243 0.67 -12.45 -0.92
C ASP A 243 0.63 -12.47 0.61
N ILE A 244 1.80 -12.76 1.19
CA ILE A 244 2.05 -12.78 2.63
C ILE A 244 3.17 -11.81 2.98
N PHE A 245 2.96 -11.03 4.03
CA PHE A 245 4.01 -10.22 4.66
C PHE A 245 4.43 -10.81 5.99
N GLU A 246 5.74 -10.92 6.19
CA GLU A 246 6.35 -11.42 7.42
C GLU A 246 7.13 -10.30 8.11
N GLN A 247 6.83 -10.07 9.39
CA GLN A 247 7.49 -9.09 10.22
C GLN A 247 8.10 -9.77 11.45
N PRO A 248 9.44 -9.80 11.59
CA PRO A 248 10.05 -10.20 12.84
C PRO A 248 9.72 -9.17 13.93
N VAL A 249 9.29 -9.65 15.09
CA VAL A 249 8.99 -8.84 16.27
C VAL A 249 9.76 -9.40 17.46
N ASP A 250 10.69 -8.61 17.97
CA ASP A 250 11.47 -8.97 19.15
C ASP A 250 10.64 -8.71 20.41
N LEU A 251 10.31 -9.78 21.14
CA LEU A 251 9.56 -9.65 22.37
C LEU A 251 10.41 -8.97 23.45
N PRO A 252 9.86 -7.98 24.16
CA PRO A 252 10.52 -7.48 25.35
C PRO A 252 10.44 -8.52 26.47
N ARG A 253 10.89 -8.15 27.67
CA ARG A 253 10.67 -8.98 28.85
C ARG A 253 9.19 -9.01 29.22
N LEU A 254 8.48 -10.00 28.69
CA LEU A 254 7.08 -10.26 29.00
C LEU A 254 6.96 -11.33 30.10
N PRO A 255 6.20 -11.09 31.17
CA PRO A 255 5.80 -12.14 32.10
C PRO A 255 5.05 -13.28 31.40
N GLN A 256 4.99 -14.44 32.06
CA GLN A 256 4.15 -15.54 31.59
C GLN A 256 2.68 -15.09 31.45
N GLY A 257 2.01 -15.52 30.39
CA GLY A 257 0.57 -15.30 30.20
C GLY A 257 0.16 -15.23 28.74
N LYS A 258 -1.14 -14.94 28.52
CA LYS A 258 -1.73 -14.81 27.20
C LYS A 258 -1.59 -13.38 26.67
N TYR A 259 -1.15 -13.28 25.42
CA TYR A 259 -0.92 -12.04 24.70
C TYR A 259 -1.56 -12.07 23.31
N ARG A 260 -1.66 -10.91 22.69
CA ARG A 260 -1.96 -10.78 21.27
C ARG A 260 -1.17 -9.62 20.65
N ILE A 261 -0.83 -9.75 19.38
CA ILE A 261 -0.32 -8.63 18.57
C ILE A 261 -1.47 -8.11 17.73
N VAL A 262 -1.71 -6.81 17.81
CA VAL A 262 -2.77 -6.13 17.06
C VAL A 262 -2.15 -5.31 15.94
N LYS A 263 -2.72 -5.43 14.75
CA LYS A 263 -2.31 -4.68 13.57
C LYS A 263 -3.52 -4.14 12.82
N SER A 264 -3.42 -2.89 12.38
CA SER A 264 -4.42 -2.23 11.54
C SER A 264 -3.87 -2.04 10.14
N PHE A 265 -4.75 -2.08 9.15
CA PHE A 265 -4.44 -1.90 7.74
C PHE A 265 -5.67 -1.41 6.98
N SER A 266 -5.45 -0.81 5.81
CA SER A 266 -6.49 -0.34 4.89
C SER A 266 -6.42 -1.13 3.58
N ALA A 267 -7.53 -1.22 2.86
CA ALA A 267 -7.54 -1.74 1.49
C ALA A 267 -7.51 -0.59 0.48
N ASP A 268 -6.52 -0.59 -0.40
CA ASP A 268 -6.25 0.52 -1.31
C ASP A 268 -7.39 0.74 -2.33
N GLY A 269 -7.70 2.01 -2.60
CA GLY A 269 -8.81 2.36 -3.49
C GLY A 269 -10.18 2.01 -2.93
N THR A 270 -10.29 1.75 -1.62
CA THR A 270 -11.55 1.51 -0.92
C THR A 270 -11.69 2.43 0.30
N LYS A 271 -12.83 2.36 0.98
CA LYS A 271 -13.05 2.99 2.31
C LYS A 271 -12.94 1.97 3.45
N LEU A 272 -12.38 0.80 3.17
CA LEU A 272 -12.35 -0.32 4.11
C LEU A 272 -11.03 -0.31 4.90
N ASP A 273 -11.19 -0.29 6.21
CA ASP A 273 -10.12 -0.48 7.18
C ASP A 273 -10.43 -1.71 8.04
N ALA A 274 -9.38 -2.39 8.50
CA ALA A 274 -9.52 -3.53 9.40
C ALA A 274 -8.43 -3.53 10.47
N THR A 275 -8.78 -4.09 11.62
CA THR A 275 -7.85 -4.37 12.73
C THR A 275 -7.98 -5.83 13.09
N LEU A 276 -6.87 -6.57 13.03
CA LEU A 276 -6.80 -7.99 13.38
C LEU A 276 -5.86 -8.21 14.55
N ALA A 277 -6.01 -9.35 15.22
CA ALA A 277 -5.13 -9.77 16.29
C ALA A 277 -4.63 -11.21 16.13
N ALA A 278 -3.34 -11.43 16.38
CA ALA A 278 -2.73 -12.74 16.47
C ALA A 278 -2.44 -13.08 17.94
N ASP A 279 -3.11 -14.10 18.47
CA ASP A 279 -2.94 -14.58 19.85
C ASP A 279 -1.66 -15.42 19.99
N PHE A 280 -0.96 -15.27 21.12
CA PHE A 280 0.17 -16.12 21.51
C PHE A 280 0.29 -16.22 23.04
N GLU A 281 1.06 -17.18 23.55
CA GLU A 281 1.34 -17.36 24.97
C GLU A 281 2.84 -17.22 25.26
N VAL A 282 3.17 -16.50 26.33
CA VAL A 282 4.52 -16.47 26.87
C VAL A 282 4.63 -17.52 27.96
N ILE A 283 5.54 -18.48 27.77
CA ILE A 283 5.86 -19.58 28.68
C ILE A 283 7.22 -19.38 29.36
N LYS A 284 7.57 -20.29 30.27
CA LYS A 284 8.83 -20.23 31.06
C LYS A 284 10.08 -20.68 30.29
#